data_AF-A0A4S4EFS4-F1
#
_entry.id   AF-A0A4S4EFS4-F1
#
_cell.length_a   1.000
_cell.length_b   1.000
_cell.length_c   1.000
_cell.angle_alpha   90.00
_cell.angle_beta   90.00
_cell.angle_gamma   90.00
#
_symmetry.space_group_name_H-M   'P 1'
#
loop_
_entity.id
_entity.type
_entity.pdbx_description
1 polymer ?
#
loop_
_entity_poly.entity_id
_entity_poly.type
_entity_poly.pdbx_seq_one_letter_code
_entity_poly.pdbx_strand_id
1 'polypeptide(L)'
;MDICTSSTSLPSEIPSCVVTILEGHTSEVFACAWSPAGSLLASGVKTNDTISKGAFNDLDKLAMGHIKAGSSRFWAFLLATYWVSFVAYYLLWKAYNHGSDLRAAALISPEVRAENFAILVRDIPPPPEGQTRKEQVDSYFRTIYLDTFYRSMVVTDNKEVNKIWEELEGYKKKLAHAEAIYAESKKNGKPEGIRPTNKTGCLGLTGKKVDSIEYYNEKINELIPKLEAEQKVTLREKQQGSALVFFNSRLTAASAAQSLHAQMVDKWTVMDAPEPCQLIWTNLHKTFYERQIKQFFVGYGLELSRIVPFIIYHLKRKYLCKTEAERKEAWAPGDLGLATRVPGDLLVVTIVLCYSVIAPIIIPFGALYFALGWLVLRNQASPPTISNF
;
A
#
# COMPACT_ATOMS: atom_id res chain seq x y z
N MET A 1 63.64 -58.50 0.07
CA MET A 1 63.19 -57.33 -0.72
C MET A 1 62.52 -56.35 0.25
N ASP A 2 63.23 -55.78 1.23
CA ASP A 2 64.30 -54.74 1.15
C ASP A 2 63.69 -53.38 0.77
N ILE A 3 63.81 -52.25 1.50
CA ILE A 3 64.87 -51.73 2.40
C ILE A 3 64.31 -50.71 3.41
N CYS A 4 64.96 -50.61 4.57
CA CYS A 4 64.87 -49.59 5.63
C CYS A 4 65.04 -48.12 5.19
N THR A 5 64.43 -47.19 5.93
CA THR A 5 65.10 -45.94 6.33
C THR A 5 64.81 -45.59 7.78
N SER A 6 65.88 -45.46 8.54
CA SER A 6 65.96 -44.94 9.90
C SER A 6 65.64 -43.45 9.96
N SER A 7 64.88 -43.01 10.95
CA SER A 7 65.08 -41.71 11.58
C SER A 7 64.82 -41.83 13.09
N THR A 8 65.91 -41.90 13.83
CA THR A 8 65.96 -41.69 15.27
C THR A 8 65.62 -40.23 15.55
N SER A 9 64.50 -39.94 16.22
CA SER A 9 64.31 -38.67 16.91
C SER A 9 64.07 -38.94 18.39
N LEU A 10 65.07 -38.64 19.19
CA LEU A 10 64.98 -38.57 20.65
C LEU A 10 63.87 -37.59 21.05
N PRO A 11 63.06 -37.88 22.07
CA PRO A 11 62.34 -36.81 22.77
C PRO A 11 63.40 -36.07 23.61
N SER A 12 63.88 -34.92 23.13
CA SER A 12 64.57 -34.01 24.05
C SER A 12 63.50 -33.37 24.94
N GLU A 13 63.16 -34.03 26.04
CA GLU A 13 62.45 -33.35 27.13
C GLU A 13 63.38 -32.23 27.63
N ILE A 14 63.01 -30.99 27.31
CA ILE A 14 63.70 -29.82 27.84
C ILE A 14 63.43 -29.82 29.35
N PRO A 15 64.46 -29.88 30.20
CA PRO A 15 64.26 -29.93 31.65
C PRO A 15 63.51 -28.68 32.11
N SER A 16 62.54 -28.85 33.02
CA SER A 16 61.64 -27.79 33.50
C SER A 16 62.37 -26.59 34.12
N CYS A 17 63.64 -26.74 34.49
CA CYS A 17 64.49 -25.65 34.96
C CYS A 17 64.94 -24.67 33.85
N VAL A 18 64.75 -25.01 32.57
CA VAL A 18 65.11 -24.16 31.41
C VAL A 18 63.86 -23.49 30.80
N VAL A 19 62.67 -23.79 31.31
CA VAL A 19 61.40 -23.26 30.82
C VAL A 19 60.86 -22.22 31.80
N THR A 20 60.76 -20.97 31.34
CA THR A 20 60.07 -19.92 32.09
C THR A 20 58.59 -19.91 31.70
N ILE A 21 57.72 -20.28 32.64
CA ILE A 21 56.27 -20.21 32.46
C ILE A 21 55.81 -18.82 32.88
N LEU A 22 55.18 -18.09 31.95
CA LEU A 22 54.58 -16.78 32.20
C LEU A 22 53.06 -16.94 32.29
N GLU A 23 52.51 -16.67 33.46
CA GLU A 23 51.07 -16.75 33.73
C GLU A 23 50.45 -15.34 33.67
N GLY A 24 49.27 -15.22 33.05
CA GLY A 24 48.55 -13.93 32.99
C GLY A 24 47.50 -13.82 31.89
N HIS A 25 47.58 -14.67 30.85
CA HIS A 25 46.60 -14.67 29.76
C HIS A 25 45.49 -15.70 29.98
N THR A 26 44.24 -15.29 29.79
CA THR A 26 43.04 -16.14 29.94
C THR A 26 42.58 -16.79 28.63
N SER A 27 43.30 -16.56 27.54
CA SER A 27 42.97 -17.03 26.19
C SER A 27 44.24 -17.28 25.37
N GLU A 28 44.10 -18.00 24.25
CA GLU A 28 45.22 -18.42 23.40
C GLU A 28 46.08 -17.24 22.91
N VAL A 29 47.39 -17.39 23.04
CA VAL A 29 48.41 -16.44 22.57
C VAL A 29 48.85 -16.87 21.17
N PHE A 30 48.68 -15.98 20.19
CA PHE A 30 48.96 -16.29 18.78
C PHE A 30 50.30 -15.75 18.29
N ALA A 31 50.91 -14.83 19.02
CA ALA A 31 52.22 -14.27 18.70
C ALA A 31 52.97 -13.89 19.97
N CYS A 32 54.28 -14.12 19.98
CA CYS A 32 55.18 -13.63 21.03
C CYS A 32 56.48 -13.10 20.40
N ALA A 33 56.99 -11.99 20.90
CA ALA A 33 58.26 -11.41 20.46
C ALA A 33 59.05 -10.92 21.67
N TRP A 34 60.31 -11.33 21.77
CA TRP A 34 61.23 -10.85 22.80
C TRP A 34 61.79 -9.48 22.42
N SER A 35 61.91 -8.60 23.43
CA SER A 35 62.65 -7.34 23.29
C SER A 35 64.14 -7.62 23.05
N PRO A 36 64.79 -6.95 22.09
CA PRO A 36 66.23 -7.10 21.84
C PRO A 36 67.12 -6.77 23.05
N ALA A 37 66.58 -5.99 24.02
CA ALA A 37 67.26 -5.62 25.27
C ALA A 37 67.01 -6.61 26.43
N GLY A 38 66.29 -7.71 26.19
CA GLY A 38 66.35 -8.92 27.01
C GLY A 38 65.49 -9.02 28.28
N SER A 39 64.62 -8.05 28.57
CA SER A 39 63.81 -8.07 29.80
C SER A 39 62.29 -8.04 29.62
N LEU A 40 61.81 -7.90 28.37
CA LEU A 40 60.39 -7.76 28.08
C LEU A 40 59.98 -8.70 26.94
N LEU A 41 58.80 -9.32 27.10
CA LEU A 41 58.15 -10.12 26.06
C LEU A 41 56.85 -9.41 25.67
N ALA A 42 56.66 -9.15 24.37
CA ALA A 42 55.38 -8.75 23.82
C ALA A 42 54.58 -10.01 23.43
N SER A 43 53.38 -10.16 23.96
CA SER A 43 52.45 -11.25 23.62
C SER A 43 51.18 -10.69 22.98
N GLY A 44 50.74 -11.32 21.89
CA GLY A 44 49.52 -10.98 21.15
C GLY A 44 48.42 -11.99 21.43
N VAL A 45 47.34 -11.56 22.08
CA VAL A 45 46.15 -12.36 22.33
C VAL A 45 45.03 -11.94 21.37
N LYS A 46 44.30 -12.92 20.82
CA LYS A 46 43.08 -12.66 20.06
C LYS A 46 41.91 -12.50 21.03
N THR A 47 41.75 -11.31 21.59
CA THR A 47 40.52 -10.95 22.31
C THR A 47 39.45 -10.54 21.32
N ASN A 48 38.26 -11.15 21.37
CA ASN A 48 37.07 -10.65 20.66
C ASN A 48 36.54 -9.33 21.26
N ASP A 49 37.15 -8.84 22.34
CA ASP A 49 36.81 -7.56 22.94
C ASP A 49 37.37 -6.44 22.06
N THR A 50 36.51 -5.86 21.23
CA THR A 50 36.73 -4.55 20.62
C THR A 50 36.99 -3.54 21.72
N ILE A 51 38.26 -3.12 21.88
CA ILE A 51 38.69 -2.07 22.80
C ILE A 51 38.20 -0.71 22.26
N SER A 52 36.90 -0.46 22.35
CA SER A 52 36.39 0.89 22.49
C SER A 52 35.74 0.95 23.87
N LYS A 53 36.26 1.78 24.78
CA LYS A 53 35.61 2.10 26.06
C LYS A 53 34.39 3.01 25.78
N GLY A 54 33.42 2.51 25.01
CA GLY A 54 32.15 3.16 24.74
C GLY A 54 31.07 2.56 25.64
N ALA A 55 30.10 3.40 26.04
CA ALA A 55 28.96 3.05 26.90
C ALA A 55 28.07 1.89 26.40
N PHE A 56 28.36 1.32 25.23
CA PHE A 56 27.60 0.23 24.61
C PHE A 56 28.07 -1.18 25.01
N ASN A 57 29.30 -1.35 25.53
CA ASN A 57 29.83 -2.67 25.88
C ASN A 57 29.05 -3.38 27.00
N ASP A 58 28.42 -2.64 27.92
CA ASP A 58 27.64 -3.23 29.02
C ASP A 58 26.25 -3.72 28.55
N LEU A 59 25.72 -3.15 27.46
CA LEU A 59 24.44 -3.53 26.90
C LEU A 59 24.55 -4.78 26.01
N ASP A 60 25.69 -4.96 25.32
CA ASP A 60 25.94 -6.16 24.50
C ASP A 60 26.08 -7.44 25.35
N LYS A 61 26.39 -7.32 26.65
CA LYS A 61 26.39 -8.44 27.60
C LYS A 61 25.01 -9.08 27.78
N LEU A 62 23.93 -8.34 27.49
CA LEU A 62 22.54 -8.81 27.59
C LEU A 62 22.09 -9.56 26.32
N ALA A 63 22.84 -9.48 25.22
CA ALA A 63 22.51 -10.17 24.00
C ALA A 63 22.78 -11.68 24.13
N MET A 64 21.92 -12.49 23.51
CA MET A 64 22.04 -13.95 23.56
C MET A 64 23.38 -14.44 22.99
N GLY A 65 23.98 -13.70 22.05
CA GLY A 65 25.27 -14.02 21.43
C GLY A 65 26.48 -14.01 22.37
N HIS A 66 26.37 -13.39 23.55
CA HIS A 66 27.46 -13.34 24.54
C HIS A 66 27.43 -14.51 25.54
N ILE A 67 26.48 -15.45 25.40
CA ILE A 67 26.27 -16.54 26.36
C ILE A 67 27.02 -17.80 25.90
N LYS A 68 27.85 -18.36 26.79
CA LYS A 68 28.60 -19.60 26.54
C LYS A 68 27.64 -20.80 26.49
N ALA A 69 27.95 -21.77 25.61
CA ALA A 69 27.21 -23.03 25.52
C ALA A 69 27.18 -23.76 26.88
N GLY A 70 26.02 -24.31 27.26
CA GLY A 70 25.82 -25.00 28.54
C GLY A 70 25.46 -24.11 29.74
N SER A 71 25.34 -22.79 29.55
CA SER A 71 24.91 -21.88 30.62
C SER A 71 23.41 -22.03 30.95
N SER A 72 23.07 -21.99 32.24
CA SER A 72 21.67 -21.97 32.70
C SER A 72 20.90 -20.70 32.26
N ARG A 73 21.61 -19.67 31.80
CA ARG A 73 21.02 -18.40 31.32
C ARG A 73 20.11 -18.57 30.11
N PHE A 74 20.25 -19.63 29.30
CA PHE A 74 19.35 -19.89 28.17
C PHE A 74 17.90 -20.13 28.59
N TRP A 75 17.67 -20.65 29.81
CA TRP A 75 16.30 -20.81 30.34
C TRP A 75 15.58 -19.47 30.48
N ALA A 76 16.29 -18.39 30.78
CA ALA A 76 15.70 -17.06 30.85
C ALA A 76 15.19 -16.59 29.47
N PHE A 77 15.94 -16.85 28.38
CA PHE A 77 15.52 -16.52 27.02
C PHE A 77 14.35 -17.40 26.55
N LEU A 78 14.33 -18.67 26.93
CA LEU A 78 13.21 -19.56 26.64
C LEU A 78 11.93 -19.06 27.32
N LEU A 79 11.99 -18.79 28.63
CA LEU A 79 10.86 -18.25 29.39
C LEU A 79 10.42 -16.88 28.85
N ALA A 80 11.37 -16.01 28.50
CA ALA A 80 11.08 -14.72 27.89
C ALA A 80 10.35 -14.85 26.54
N THR A 81 10.75 -15.80 25.69
CA THR A 81 10.05 -16.08 24.42
C THR A 81 8.60 -16.47 24.67
N TYR A 82 8.36 -17.44 25.55
CA TYR A 82 6.99 -17.87 25.87
C TYR A 82 6.16 -16.74 26.47
N TRP A 83 6.76 -15.91 27.33
CA TRP A 83 6.10 -14.76 27.91
C TRP A 83 5.72 -13.72 26.85
N VAL A 84 6.65 -13.31 25.99
CA VAL A 84 6.42 -12.35 24.91
C VAL A 84 5.36 -12.86 23.95
N SER A 85 5.41 -14.15 23.57
CA SER A 85 4.39 -14.78 22.73
C SER A 85 3.01 -14.76 23.39
N PHE A 86 2.91 -15.15 24.66
CA PHE A 86 1.64 -15.12 25.39
C PHE A 86 1.03 -13.72 25.46
N VAL A 87 1.85 -12.71 25.80
CA VAL A 87 1.41 -11.30 25.84
C VAL A 87 0.96 -10.84 24.45
N ALA A 88 1.72 -11.17 23.40
CA ALA A 88 1.36 -10.81 22.03
C ALA A 88 0.02 -11.44 21.60
N TYR A 89 -0.20 -12.73 21.88
CA TYR A 89 -1.47 -13.39 21.61
C TYR A 89 -2.63 -12.78 22.39
N TYR A 90 -2.44 -12.50 23.68
CA TYR A 90 -3.46 -11.89 24.52
C TYR A 90 -3.84 -10.48 24.02
N LEU A 91 -2.85 -9.65 23.69
CA LEU A 91 -3.10 -8.32 23.15
C LEU A 91 -3.78 -8.37 21.78
N LEU A 92 -3.36 -9.29 20.90
CA LEU A 92 -3.98 -9.47 19.58
C LEU A 92 -5.43 -9.95 19.72
N TRP A 93 -5.70 -10.91 20.61
CA TRP A 93 -7.05 -11.38 20.91
C TRP A 93 -7.94 -10.25 21.44
N LYS A 94 -7.43 -9.46 22.40
CA LYS A 94 -8.15 -8.31 22.95
C LYS A 94 -8.44 -7.26 21.87
N ALA A 95 -7.45 -6.93 21.04
CA ALA A 95 -7.60 -5.98 19.95
C ALA A 95 -8.55 -6.48 18.85
N TYR A 96 -8.51 -7.77 18.54
CA TYR A 96 -9.41 -8.40 17.58
C TYR A 96 -10.86 -8.33 18.04
N ASN A 97 -11.15 -8.70 19.29
CA ASN A 97 -12.49 -8.60 19.85
C ASN A 97 -12.97 -7.14 19.85
N HIS A 98 -12.14 -6.21 20.33
CA HIS A 98 -12.48 -4.79 20.34
C HIS A 98 -12.76 -4.25 18.92
N GLY A 99 -11.93 -4.60 17.93
CA GLY A 99 -12.11 -4.21 16.54
C GLY A 99 -13.36 -4.85 15.91
N SER A 100 -13.68 -6.09 16.26
CA SER A 100 -14.90 -6.77 15.84
C SER A 100 -16.15 -6.09 16.39
N ASP A 101 -16.14 -5.73 17.68
CA ASP A 101 -17.25 -5.01 18.34
C ASP A 101 -17.47 -3.64 17.71
N LEU A 102 -16.40 -2.88 17.47
CA LEU A 102 -16.47 -1.58 16.78
C LEU A 102 -17.02 -1.73 15.35
N ARG A 103 -16.60 -2.76 14.62
CA ARG A 103 -17.13 -3.05 13.28
C ARG A 103 -18.61 -3.42 13.33
N ALA A 104 -19.02 -4.25 14.27
CA ALA A 104 -20.42 -4.62 14.45
C ALA A 104 -21.27 -3.39 14.78
N ALA A 105 -20.82 -2.54 15.71
CA ALA A 105 -21.49 -1.29 16.05
C ALA A 105 -21.60 -0.33 14.85
N ALA A 106 -20.55 -0.20 14.04
CA ALA A 106 -20.56 0.62 12.84
C ALA A 106 -21.53 0.08 11.76
N LEU A 107 -21.62 -1.23 11.59
CA LEU A 107 -22.54 -1.87 10.64
C LEU A 107 -24.01 -1.78 11.07
N ILE A 108 -24.28 -1.73 12.38
CA ILE A 108 -25.63 -1.56 12.94
C ILE A 108 -26.11 -0.10 12.87
N SER A 109 -25.24 0.85 12.50
CA SER A 109 -25.59 2.27 12.39
C SER A 109 -26.85 2.49 11.52
N PRO A 110 -27.72 3.45 11.88
CA PRO A 110 -28.99 3.66 11.17
C PRO A 110 -28.82 4.26 9.77
N GLU A 111 -27.60 4.63 9.37
CA GLU A 111 -27.32 5.27 8.10
C GLU A 111 -27.62 4.34 6.92
N VAL A 112 -28.47 4.82 6.02
CA VAL A 112 -28.89 4.07 4.84
C VAL A 112 -27.87 4.26 3.72
N ARG A 113 -26.93 3.34 3.62
CA ARG A 113 -25.93 3.33 2.53
C ARG A 113 -26.42 2.49 1.35
N ALA A 114 -26.21 2.98 0.12
CA ALA A 114 -26.66 2.31 -1.10
C ALA A 114 -26.02 0.93 -1.31
N GLU A 115 -24.78 0.75 -0.84
CA GLU A 115 -24.06 -0.53 -0.85
C GLU A 115 -24.80 -1.66 -0.13
N ASN A 116 -25.53 -1.36 0.95
CA ASN A 116 -26.27 -2.37 1.72
C ASN A 116 -27.42 -3.01 0.93
N PHE A 117 -27.78 -2.45 -0.23
CA PHE A 117 -28.86 -2.91 -1.10
C PHE A 117 -28.34 -3.40 -2.46
N ALA A 118 -27.02 -3.39 -2.66
CA ALA A 118 -26.41 -3.67 -3.95
C ALA A 118 -25.46 -4.86 -3.86
N ILE A 119 -25.49 -5.69 -4.90
CA ILE A 119 -24.50 -6.74 -5.11
C ILE A 119 -23.75 -6.47 -6.40
N LEU A 120 -22.47 -6.83 -6.42
CA LEU A 120 -21.66 -6.81 -7.62
C LEU A 120 -21.63 -8.21 -8.23
N VAL A 121 -22.15 -8.31 -9.44
CA VAL A 121 -22.17 -9.52 -10.26
C VAL A 121 -21.08 -9.41 -11.33
N ARG A 122 -20.24 -10.42 -11.46
CA ARG A 122 -19.20 -10.55 -12.47
C ARG A 122 -19.32 -11.89 -13.20
N ASP A 123 -18.55 -12.00 -14.27
CA ASP A 123 -18.45 -13.21 -15.10
C ASP A 123 -19.82 -13.68 -15.62
N ILE A 124 -20.62 -12.72 -16.10
CA ILE A 124 -21.93 -12.97 -16.71
C ILE A 124 -21.70 -13.66 -18.08
N PRO A 125 -22.32 -14.82 -18.34
CA PRO A 125 -22.19 -15.51 -19.62
C PRO A 125 -22.71 -14.65 -20.79
N PRO A 126 -22.30 -14.94 -22.04
CA PRO A 126 -22.83 -14.23 -23.19
C PRO A 126 -24.37 -14.37 -23.26
N PRO A 127 -25.09 -13.31 -23.67
CA PRO A 127 -26.54 -13.37 -23.76
C PRO A 127 -26.98 -14.35 -24.85
N PRO A 128 -28.15 -15.02 -24.69
CA PRO A 128 -28.78 -15.78 -25.76
C PRO A 128 -29.09 -14.90 -26.98
N GLU A 129 -29.18 -15.52 -28.16
CA GLU A 129 -29.44 -14.80 -29.42
C GLU A 129 -30.72 -13.93 -29.33
N GLY A 130 -30.57 -12.63 -29.60
CA GLY A 130 -31.68 -11.67 -29.61
C GLY A 130 -31.99 -10.97 -28.28
N GLN A 131 -31.36 -11.34 -27.16
CA GLN A 131 -31.57 -10.69 -25.85
C GLN A 131 -30.43 -9.73 -25.50
N THR A 132 -30.74 -8.59 -24.89
CA THR A 132 -29.70 -7.72 -24.32
C THR A 132 -29.17 -8.29 -23.00
N ARG A 133 -27.90 -8.02 -22.65
CA ARG A 133 -27.35 -8.52 -21.37
C ARG A 133 -28.10 -7.97 -20.17
N LYS A 134 -28.64 -6.75 -20.26
CA LYS A 134 -29.51 -6.20 -19.21
C LYS A 134 -30.76 -7.05 -19.00
N GLU A 135 -31.46 -7.42 -20.08
CA GLU A 135 -32.65 -8.27 -19.98
C GLU A 135 -32.30 -9.67 -19.46
N GLN A 136 -31.14 -10.21 -19.83
CA GLN A 136 -30.63 -11.48 -19.31
C GLN A 136 -30.44 -11.41 -17.79
N VAL A 137 -29.79 -10.36 -17.28
CA VAL A 137 -29.57 -10.17 -15.83
C VAL A 137 -30.91 -9.92 -15.11
N ASP A 138 -31.75 -9.05 -15.67
CA ASP A 138 -33.06 -8.73 -15.09
C ASP A 138 -33.94 -9.99 -15.00
N SER A 139 -34.00 -10.80 -16.06
CA SER A 139 -34.79 -12.05 -16.06
C SER A 139 -34.23 -13.10 -15.09
N TYR A 140 -32.90 -13.26 -15.04
CA TYR A 140 -32.24 -14.19 -14.12
C TYR A 140 -32.54 -13.87 -12.66
N PHE A 141 -32.29 -12.63 -12.22
CA PHE A 141 -32.48 -12.25 -10.82
C PHE A 141 -33.95 -12.11 -10.45
N ARG A 142 -34.85 -11.73 -11.37
CA ARG A 142 -36.30 -11.78 -11.12
C ARG A 142 -36.81 -13.19 -10.90
N THR A 143 -36.23 -14.19 -11.57
CA THR A 143 -36.65 -15.59 -11.43
C THR A 143 -36.24 -16.15 -10.07
N ILE A 144 -35.06 -15.79 -9.57
CA ILE A 144 -34.52 -16.31 -8.30
C ILE A 144 -35.04 -15.51 -7.09
N TYR A 145 -35.11 -14.19 -7.21
CA TYR A 145 -35.47 -13.27 -6.13
C TYR A 145 -36.77 -12.54 -6.46
N LEU A 146 -37.88 -13.29 -6.38
CA LEU A 146 -39.23 -12.78 -6.57
C LEU A 146 -39.48 -11.58 -5.64
N ASP A 147 -40.09 -10.51 -6.18
CA ASP A 147 -40.54 -9.26 -5.52
C ASP A 147 -39.48 -8.44 -4.76
N THR A 148 -38.25 -8.95 -4.64
CA THR A 148 -37.16 -8.31 -3.90
C THR A 148 -36.11 -7.73 -4.83
N PHE A 149 -36.00 -8.25 -6.05
CA PHE A 149 -35.24 -7.63 -7.14
C PHE A 149 -35.84 -6.27 -7.52
N TYR A 150 -35.01 -5.23 -7.48
CA TYR A 150 -35.41 -3.87 -7.89
C TYR A 150 -35.01 -3.59 -9.33
N ARG A 151 -33.70 -3.59 -9.60
CA ARG A 151 -33.13 -3.19 -10.89
C ARG A 151 -31.70 -3.71 -11.04
N SER A 152 -31.27 -3.95 -12.28
CA SER A 152 -29.85 -4.10 -12.61
C SER A 152 -29.27 -2.88 -13.33
N MET A 153 -27.97 -2.69 -13.16
CA MET A 153 -27.12 -1.74 -13.86
C MET A 153 -25.94 -2.50 -14.46
N VAL A 154 -26.00 -2.78 -15.76
CA VAL A 154 -24.90 -3.43 -16.48
C VAL A 154 -23.74 -2.45 -16.65
N VAL A 155 -22.52 -2.92 -16.38
CA VAL A 155 -21.30 -2.14 -16.56
C VAL A 155 -21.00 -2.02 -18.06
N THR A 156 -20.63 -0.83 -18.51
CA THR A 156 -20.32 -0.54 -19.92
C THR A 156 -18.87 -0.09 -20.10
N ASP A 157 -18.30 -0.33 -21.29
CA ASP A 157 -16.98 0.23 -21.63
C ASP A 157 -17.09 1.72 -21.98
N ASN A 158 -16.83 2.57 -20.98
CA ASN A 158 -16.97 4.02 -21.08
C ASN A 158 -15.67 4.74 -21.49
N LYS A 159 -14.66 4.08 -22.06
CA LYS A 159 -13.38 4.75 -22.40
C LYS A 159 -13.54 6.02 -23.25
N GLU A 160 -14.28 5.95 -24.36
CA GLU A 160 -14.49 7.10 -25.24
C GLU A 160 -15.37 8.18 -24.58
N VAL A 161 -16.41 7.75 -23.87
CA VAL A 161 -17.31 8.64 -23.11
C VAL A 161 -16.52 9.40 -22.04
N ASN A 162 -15.65 8.70 -21.29
CA ASN A 162 -14.81 9.28 -20.26
C ASN A 162 -13.81 10.27 -20.86
N LYS A 163 -13.22 9.96 -22.02
CA LYS A 163 -12.31 10.87 -22.71
C LYS A 163 -13.01 12.18 -23.10
N ILE A 164 -14.19 12.10 -23.72
CA ILE A 164 -15.00 13.27 -24.08
C ILE A 164 -15.42 14.05 -22.82
N TRP A 165 -15.80 13.34 -21.76
CA TRP A 165 -16.20 13.94 -20.50
C TRP A 165 -15.03 14.66 -19.80
N GLU A 166 -13.84 14.06 -19.78
CA GLU A 166 -12.62 14.69 -19.24
C GLU A 166 -12.24 15.95 -20.03
N GLU A 167 -12.35 15.92 -21.36
CA GLU A 167 -12.15 17.09 -22.22
C GLU A 167 -13.17 18.19 -21.89
N LEU A 168 -14.47 17.83 -21.80
CA LEU A 168 -15.57 18.74 -21.47
C LEU A 168 -15.38 19.38 -20.09
N GLU A 169 -15.03 18.58 -19.08
CA GLU A 169 -14.77 19.08 -17.72
C GLU A 169 -13.53 19.97 -17.69
N GLY A 170 -12.49 19.62 -18.46
CA GLY A 170 -11.33 20.46 -18.68
C GLY A 170 -11.68 21.82 -19.29
N TYR A 171 -12.60 21.88 -20.26
CA TYR A 171 -13.09 23.13 -20.83
C TYR A 171 -13.95 23.93 -19.85
N LYS A 172 -14.83 23.29 -19.07
CA LYS A 172 -15.60 23.95 -18.01
C LYS A 172 -14.71 24.60 -16.96
N LYS A 173 -13.68 23.89 -16.48
CA LYS A 173 -12.70 24.44 -15.54
C LYS A 173 -11.98 25.66 -16.11
N LYS A 174 -11.58 25.61 -17.40
CA LYS A 174 -10.94 26.74 -18.10
C LYS A 174 -11.88 27.94 -18.30
N LEU A 175 -13.16 27.68 -18.57
CA LEU A 175 -14.19 28.71 -18.69
C LEU A 175 -14.39 29.42 -17.35
N ALA A 176 -14.58 28.68 -16.26
CA ALA A 176 -14.73 29.25 -14.93
C ALA A 176 -13.51 30.12 -14.53
N HIS A 177 -12.30 29.67 -14.89
CA HIS A 177 -11.09 30.46 -14.67
C HIS A 177 -11.06 31.76 -15.50
N ALA A 178 -11.43 31.69 -16.78
CA ALA A 178 -11.51 32.86 -17.64
C ALA A 178 -12.56 33.89 -17.15
N GLU A 179 -13.71 33.41 -16.66
CA GLU A 179 -14.76 34.24 -16.06
C GLU A 179 -14.29 34.90 -14.76
N ALA A 180 -13.55 34.18 -13.91
CA ALA A 180 -12.99 34.73 -12.68
C ALA A 180 -11.99 35.87 -12.99
N ILE A 181 -11.08 35.67 -13.95
CA ILE A 181 -10.14 36.72 -14.40
C ILE A 181 -10.91 37.93 -14.94
N TYR A 182 -11.97 37.69 -15.73
CA TYR A 182 -12.80 38.77 -16.25
C TYR A 182 -13.49 39.55 -15.12
N ALA A 183 -14.02 38.87 -14.10
CA ALA A 183 -14.64 39.48 -12.94
C ALA A 183 -13.63 40.30 -12.11
N GLU A 184 -12.40 39.81 -11.91
CA GLU A 184 -11.33 40.56 -11.24
C GLU A 184 -10.91 41.80 -12.03
N SER A 185 -10.86 41.70 -13.37
CA SER A 185 -10.49 42.82 -14.23
C SER A 185 -11.47 44.01 -14.11
N LYS A 186 -12.75 43.75 -13.83
CA LYS A 186 -13.76 44.78 -13.57
C LYS A 186 -13.54 45.51 -12.24
N LYS A 187 -12.97 44.83 -11.24
CA LYS A 187 -12.68 45.43 -9.93
C LYS A 187 -11.47 46.37 -9.96
N ASN A 188 -10.51 46.14 -10.85
CA ASN A 188 -9.25 46.90 -10.95
C ASN A 188 -9.34 48.25 -11.71
N GLY A 189 -10.52 48.87 -11.75
CA GLY A 189 -10.68 50.27 -12.21
C GLY A 189 -10.98 50.49 -13.70
N LYS A 190 -11.32 49.46 -14.48
CA LYS A 190 -11.87 49.60 -15.85
C LYS A 190 -13.34 49.16 -15.88
N PRO A 191 -14.31 50.05 -16.16
CA PRO A 191 -15.73 49.74 -16.04
C PRO A 191 -16.24 48.66 -17.03
N GLU A 192 -15.55 48.45 -18.17
CA GLU A 192 -15.95 47.44 -19.18
C GLU A 192 -15.31 46.04 -18.96
N GLY A 193 -14.26 45.94 -18.13
CA GLY A 193 -13.47 44.70 -17.93
C GLY A 193 -12.66 44.28 -19.17
N ILE A 194 -11.58 43.50 -18.99
CA ILE A 194 -10.74 43.00 -20.09
C ILE A 194 -11.08 41.53 -20.33
N ARG A 195 -11.67 41.21 -21.50
CA ARG A 195 -12.03 39.82 -21.84
C ARG A 195 -10.76 39.02 -22.20
N PRO A 196 -10.52 37.85 -21.58
CA PRO A 196 -9.28 37.09 -21.78
C PRO A 196 -9.22 36.48 -23.18
N THR A 197 -8.09 36.62 -23.86
CA THR A 197 -7.87 36.06 -25.20
C THR A 197 -6.87 34.90 -25.16
N ASN A 198 -7.11 33.87 -25.95
CA ASN A 198 -6.21 32.73 -26.12
C ASN A 198 -5.83 32.58 -27.61
N LYS A 199 -4.79 31.81 -27.89
CA LYS A 199 -4.45 31.39 -29.26
C LYS A 199 -4.81 29.92 -29.43
N THR A 200 -5.36 29.57 -30.59
CA THR A 200 -5.95 28.24 -30.84
C THR A 200 -4.94 27.10 -31.07
N GLY A 201 -3.67 27.38 -31.37
CA GLY A 201 -2.67 26.36 -31.70
C GLY A 201 -1.89 25.83 -30.50
N CYS A 202 -0.86 25.02 -30.80
CA CYS A 202 -0.09 24.26 -29.80
C CYS A 202 0.41 25.16 -28.66
N LEU A 203 0.03 24.79 -27.43
CA LEU A 203 0.42 25.47 -26.18
C LEU A 203 0.12 26.99 -26.14
N GLY A 204 -0.79 27.48 -26.98
CA GLY A 204 -1.13 28.90 -27.03
C GLY A 204 -0.09 29.80 -27.70
N LEU A 205 0.86 29.24 -28.45
CA LEU A 205 1.95 30.00 -29.09
C LEU A 205 1.61 30.41 -30.53
N THR A 206 0.96 29.51 -31.27
CA THR A 206 0.66 29.66 -32.71
C THR A 206 -0.85 29.69 -32.91
N GLY A 207 -1.34 30.39 -33.95
CA GLY A 207 -2.77 30.42 -34.30
C GLY A 207 -3.45 31.78 -34.09
N LYS A 208 -4.74 31.83 -34.44
CA LYS A 208 -5.56 33.04 -34.36
C LYS A 208 -5.84 33.38 -32.89
N LYS A 209 -5.81 34.68 -32.56
CA LYS A 209 -6.27 35.17 -31.25
C LYS A 209 -7.79 35.13 -31.24
N VAL A 210 -8.35 34.35 -30.33
CA VAL A 210 -9.81 34.25 -30.14
C VAL A 210 -10.16 34.58 -28.69
N ASP A 211 -11.41 34.96 -28.49
CA ASP A 211 -11.94 35.20 -27.16
C ASP A 211 -12.05 33.87 -26.41
N SER A 212 -11.44 33.77 -25.23
CA SER A 212 -11.35 32.51 -24.51
C SER A 212 -12.72 32.05 -24.02
N ILE A 213 -13.58 32.98 -23.59
CA ILE A 213 -14.89 32.66 -23.04
C ILE A 213 -15.80 32.13 -24.15
N GLU A 214 -15.82 32.82 -25.30
CA GLU A 214 -16.61 32.41 -26.45
C GLU A 214 -16.14 31.06 -26.99
N TYR A 215 -14.83 30.90 -27.15
CA TYR A 215 -14.23 29.68 -27.65
C TYR A 215 -14.52 28.46 -26.76
N TYR A 216 -14.42 28.60 -25.43
CA TYR A 216 -14.75 27.51 -24.52
C TYR A 216 -16.24 27.19 -24.50
N ASN A 217 -17.12 28.20 -24.57
CA ASN A 217 -18.56 27.97 -24.69
C ASN A 217 -18.91 27.22 -25.98
N GLU A 218 -18.33 27.61 -27.12
CA GLU A 218 -18.52 26.93 -28.40
C GLU A 218 -18.07 25.46 -28.30
N LYS A 219 -16.90 25.20 -27.71
CA LYS A 219 -16.39 23.83 -27.52
C LYS A 219 -17.24 22.99 -26.57
N ILE A 220 -17.75 23.58 -25.50
CA ILE A 220 -18.67 22.89 -24.57
C ILE A 220 -19.96 22.51 -25.32
N ASN A 221 -20.55 23.45 -26.07
CA ASN A 221 -21.76 23.21 -26.84
C ASN A 221 -21.56 22.19 -27.98
N GLU A 222 -20.35 22.08 -28.53
CA GLU A 222 -19.99 21.04 -29.51
C GLU A 222 -19.83 19.65 -28.86
N LEU A 223 -19.27 19.58 -27.65
CA LEU A 223 -18.95 18.32 -26.96
C LEU A 223 -20.16 17.68 -26.27
N ILE A 224 -21.10 18.46 -25.74
CA ILE A 224 -22.33 17.95 -25.10
C ILE A 224 -23.10 16.97 -26.00
N PRO A 225 -23.49 17.32 -27.24
CA PRO A 225 -24.26 16.41 -28.09
C PRO A 225 -23.43 15.19 -28.53
N LYS A 226 -22.11 15.35 -28.70
CA LYS A 226 -21.21 14.21 -28.98
C LYS A 226 -21.17 13.24 -27.80
N LEU A 227 -21.10 13.76 -26.58
CA LEU A 227 -21.15 12.97 -25.36
C LEU A 227 -22.47 12.21 -25.24
N GLU A 228 -23.60 12.87 -25.46
CA GLU A 228 -24.93 12.23 -25.42
C GLU A 228 -25.09 11.14 -26.49
N ALA A 229 -24.58 11.37 -27.69
CA ALA A 229 -24.60 10.39 -28.77
C ALA A 229 -23.76 9.16 -28.40
N GLU A 230 -22.52 9.36 -27.97
CA GLU A 230 -21.62 8.28 -27.54
C GLU A 230 -22.15 7.52 -26.32
N GLN A 231 -22.81 8.20 -25.38
CA GLN A 231 -23.47 7.56 -24.24
C GLN A 231 -24.58 6.61 -24.71
N LYS A 232 -25.43 7.05 -25.64
CA LYS A 232 -26.52 6.21 -26.18
C LYS A 232 -25.97 4.97 -26.90
N VAL A 233 -24.90 5.12 -27.68
CA VAL A 233 -24.22 4.01 -28.36
C VAL A 233 -23.62 3.04 -27.34
N THR A 234 -22.89 3.57 -26.34
CA THR A 234 -22.21 2.78 -25.31
C THR A 234 -23.18 1.95 -24.47
N LEU A 235 -24.34 2.50 -24.11
CA LEU A 235 -25.38 1.78 -23.37
C LEU A 235 -26.01 0.63 -24.18
N ARG A 236 -26.04 0.73 -25.51
CA ARG A 236 -26.62 -0.28 -26.39
C ARG A 236 -25.64 -1.39 -26.74
N GLU A 237 -24.43 -1.02 -27.14
CA GLU A 237 -23.49 -1.94 -27.81
C GLU A 237 -22.33 -2.38 -26.91
N LYS A 238 -21.84 -1.51 -26.02
CA LYS A 238 -20.60 -1.73 -25.27
C LYS A 238 -20.85 -2.27 -23.85
N GLN A 239 -21.81 -3.18 -23.71
CA GLN A 239 -22.11 -3.83 -22.43
C GLN A 239 -21.03 -4.86 -22.08
N GLN A 240 -20.57 -4.87 -20.83
CA GLN A 240 -19.54 -5.80 -20.31
C GLN A 240 -20.17 -6.96 -19.54
N GLY A 241 -19.39 -7.98 -19.21
CA GLY A 241 -19.82 -9.18 -18.47
C GLY A 241 -19.96 -8.98 -16.95
N SER A 242 -20.28 -7.77 -16.51
CA SER A 242 -20.42 -7.41 -15.09
C SER A 242 -21.61 -6.46 -14.89
N ALA A 243 -22.28 -6.55 -13.76
CA ALA A 243 -23.44 -5.73 -13.43
C ALA A 243 -23.53 -5.47 -11.92
N LEU A 244 -24.13 -4.36 -11.55
CA LEU A 244 -24.62 -4.11 -10.19
C LEU A 244 -26.11 -4.46 -10.15
N VAL A 245 -26.52 -5.22 -9.14
CA VAL A 245 -27.92 -5.60 -8.94
C VAL A 245 -28.39 -5.03 -7.62
N PHE A 246 -29.53 -4.35 -7.66
CA PHE A 246 -30.14 -3.68 -6.53
C PHE A 246 -31.36 -4.44 -6.04
N PHE A 247 -31.51 -4.53 -4.72
CA PHE A 247 -32.64 -5.16 -4.04
C PHE A 247 -33.39 -4.16 -3.16
N ASN A 248 -34.66 -4.45 -2.89
CA ASN A 248 -35.48 -3.67 -1.96
C ASN A 248 -35.12 -3.94 -0.49
N SER A 249 -34.47 -5.08 -0.19
CA SER A 249 -34.12 -5.51 1.16
C SER A 249 -32.62 -5.72 1.33
N ARG A 250 -32.07 -5.25 2.46
CA ARG A 250 -30.65 -5.44 2.83
C ARG A 250 -30.33 -6.91 3.07
N LEU A 251 -31.28 -7.64 3.67
CA LEU A 251 -31.12 -9.06 3.99
C LEU A 251 -30.99 -9.88 2.70
N THR A 252 -31.81 -9.58 1.70
CA THR A 252 -31.76 -10.29 0.41
C THR A 252 -30.48 -9.97 -0.35
N ALA A 253 -30.01 -8.71 -0.30
CA ALA A 253 -28.72 -8.35 -0.90
C ALA A 253 -27.56 -9.13 -0.24
N ALA A 254 -27.47 -9.14 1.09
CA ALA A 254 -26.44 -9.87 1.82
C ALA A 254 -26.50 -11.39 1.58
N SER A 255 -27.71 -11.97 1.58
CA SER A 255 -27.90 -13.39 1.29
C SER A 255 -27.53 -13.72 -0.17
N ALA A 256 -27.90 -12.87 -1.12
CA ALA A 256 -27.57 -13.05 -2.53
C ALA A 256 -26.06 -12.94 -2.80
N ALA A 257 -25.36 -12.06 -2.07
CA ALA A 257 -23.92 -11.88 -2.18
C ALA A 257 -23.12 -13.10 -1.68
N GLN A 258 -23.65 -13.82 -0.69
CA GLN A 258 -23.03 -15.01 -0.13
C GLN A 258 -23.45 -16.30 -0.85
N SER A 259 -24.48 -16.25 -1.69
CA SER A 259 -25.01 -17.40 -2.41
C SER A 259 -24.22 -17.70 -3.68
N LEU A 260 -24.04 -18.98 -4.00
CA LEU A 260 -23.48 -19.42 -5.28
C LEU A 260 -24.59 -19.49 -6.33
N HIS A 261 -24.47 -18.70 -7.40
CA HIS A 261 -25.50 -18.55 -8.45
C HIS A 261 -25.34 -19.55 -9.61
N ALA A 262 -24.14 -20.13 -9.78
CA ALA A 262 -23.86 -21.13 -10.80
C ALA A 262 -23.03 -22.29 -10.25
N GLN A 263 -23.20 -23.50 -10.81
CA GLN A 263 -22.39 -24.66 -10.45
C GLN A 263 -20.90 -24.46 -10.75
N MET A 264 -20.59 -23.66 -11.79
CA MET A 264 -19.23 -23.32 -12.15
C MET A 264 -18.82 -22.00 -11.49
N VAL A 265 -17.64 -21.98 -10.86
CA VAL A 265 -17.10 -20.81 -10.13
C VAL A 265 -16.72 -19.66 -11.07
N ASP A 266 -16.57 -19.92 -12.37
CA ASP A 266 -16.22 -18.92 -13.38
C ASP A 266 -17.42 -18.20 -13.99
N LYS A 267 -18.65 -18.49 -13.53
CA LYS A 267 -19.90 -17.88 -14.05
C LYS A 267 -20.73 -17.32 -12.92
N TRP A 268 -21.37 -16.18 -13.16
CA TRP A 268 -22.27 -15.53 -12.19
C TRP A 268 -21.62 -15.39 -10.81
N THR A 269 -20.39 -14.86 -10.78
CA THR A 269 -19.70 -14.63 -9.52
C THR A 269 -20.30 -13.39 -8.85
N VAL A 270 -20.71 -13.53 -7.59
CA VAL A 270 -21.38 -12.47 -6.85
C VAL A 270 -20.56 -12.14 -5.61
N MET A 271 -20.53 -10.85 -5.27
CA MET A 271 -19.95 -10.33 -4.04
C MET A 271 -20.74 -9.10 -3.58
N ASP A 272 -20.57 -8.71 -2.32
CA ASP A 272 -21.12 -7.46 -1.81
C ASP A 272 -20.60 -6.29 -2.66
N ALA A 273 -21.49 -5.36 -3.04
CA ALA A 273 -21.07 -4.19 -3.78
C ALA A 273 -20.37 -3.21 -2.82
N PRO A 274 -19.10 -2.85 -3.05
CA PRO A 274 -18.47 -1.79 -2.29
C PRO A 274 -19.02 -0.42 -2.72
N GLU A 275 -18.71 0.63 -1.95
CA GLU A 275 -19.11 1.99 -2.29
C GLU A 275 -18.67 2.39 -3.71
N PRO A 276 -19.45 3.21 -4.44
CA PRO A 276 -19.13 3.61 -5.81
C PRO A 276 -17.73 4.20 -5.99
N CYS A 277 -17.20 4.88 -4.97
CA CYS A 277 -15.87 5.48 -4.97
C CYS A 277 -14.75 4.44 -4.74
N GLN A 278 -15.06 3.32 -4.11
CA GLN A 278 -14.13 2.20 -3.88
C GLN A 278 -14.07 1.25 -5.09
N LEU A 279 -15.07 1.30 -5.97
CA LEU A 279 -15.13 0.53 -7.21
C LEU A 279 -14.14 1.06 -8.26
N ILE A 280 -13.16 0.23 -8.63
CA ILE A 280 -12.30 0.50 -9.78
C ILE A 280 -12.98 0.01 -11.05
N TRP A 281 -13.77 0.90 -11.67
CA TRP A 281 -14.60 0.60 -12.84
C TRP A 281 -13.85 -0.03 -14.01
N THR A 282 -12.61 0.40 -14.24
CA THR A 282 -11.75 -0.12 -15.32
C THR A 282 -11.40 -1.59 -15.16
N ASN A 283 -11.50 -2.15 -13.96
CA ASN A 283 -11.16 -3.54 -13.66
C ASN A 283 -12.39 -4.48 -13.64
N LEU A 284 -13.60 -3.95 -13.78
CA LEU A 284 -14.83 -4.75 -13.69
C LEU A 284 -15.00 -5.73 -14.85
N HIS A 285 -14.53 -5.40 -16.04
CA HIS A 285 -14.67 -6.25 -17.24
C HIS A 285 -13.73 -7.45 -17.31
N LYS A 286 -12.68 -7.49 -16.48
CA LYS A 286 -11.69 -8.56 -16.51
C LYS A 286 -12.35 -9.85 -16.04
N THR A 287 -12.24 -10.92 -16.83
CA THR A 287 -12.81 -12.24 -16.53
C THR A 287 -12.06 -12.96 -15.40
N PHE A 288 -12.67 -14.00 -14.84
CA PHE A 288 -12.08 -14.82 -13.77
C PHE A 288 -10.64 -15.28 -14.08
N TYR A 289 -10.41 -15.89 -15.24
CA TYR A 289 -9.08 -16.39 -15.63
C TYR A 289 -8.05 -15.27 -15.81
N GLU A 290 -8.45 -14.14 -16.41
CA GLU A 290 -7.55 -13.00 -16.52
C GLU A 290 -7.14 -12.45 -15.15
N ARG A 291 -8.08 -12.42 -14.19
CA ARG A 291 -7.78 -11.97 -12.82
C ARG A 291 -6.78 -12.92 -12.16
N GLN A 292 -6.95 -14.24 -12.30
CA GLN A 292 -6.02 -15.22 -11.73
C GLN A 292 -4.62 -15.13 -12.34
N ILE A 293 -4.53 -15.01 -13.66
CA ILE A 293 -3.25 -14.84 -14.35
C ILE A 293 -2.58 -13.53 -13.90
N LYS A 294 -3.32 -12.42 -13.88
CA LYS A 294 -2.80 -11.13 -13.42
C LYS A 294 -2.40 -11.17 -11.95
N GLN A 295 -3.14 -11.85 -11.09
CA GLN A 295 -2.76 -12.01 -9.68
C GLN A 295 -1.43 -12.75 -9.54
N PHE A 296 -1.22 -13.81 -10.32
CA PHE A 296 0.05 -14.53 -10.39
C PHE A 296 1.19 -13.61 -10.87
N PHE A 297 1.06 -12.99 -12.04
CA PHE A 297 2.13 -12.16 -12.62
C PHE A 297 2.38 -10.85 -11.87
N VAL A 298 1.36 -10.20 -11.31
CA VAL A 298 1.53 -8.97 -10.52
C VAL A 298 2.12 -9.31 -9.16
N GLY A 299 1.67 -10.37 -8.49
CA GLY A 299 2.24 -10.80 -7.20
C GLY A 299 3.72 -11.13 -7.31
N TYR A 300 4.10 -11.97 -8.27
CA TYR A 300 5.50 -12.39 -8.45
C TYR A 300 6.36 -11.40 -9.25
N GLY A 301 5.78 -10.68 -10.23
CA GLY A 301 6.51 -9.79 -11.13
C GLY A 301 6.66 -8.35 -10.66
N LEU A 302 5.77 -7.86 -9.77
CA LEU A 302 5.88 -6.51 -9.22
C LEU A 302 6.93 -6.44 -8.09
N GLU A 303 7.14 -7.53 -7.34
CA GLU A 303 8.24 -7.64 -6.37
C GLU A 303 9.62 -7.57 -7.04
N LEU A 304 9.74 -8.09 -8.27
CA LEU A 304 10.96 -8.03 -9.07
C LEU A 304 11.23 -6.66 -9.71
N SER A 305 10.22 -5.79 -9.88
CA SER A 305 10.30 -4.65 -10.80
C SER A 305 9.95 -3.29 -10.19
N ARG A 306 10.30 -3.03 -8.90
CA ARG A 306 10.15 -1.75 -8.16
C ARG A 306 10.58 -0.44 -8.91
N ILE A 307 11.13 -0.58 -10.11
CA ILE A 307 11.47 0.43 -11.11
C ILE A 307 10.25 1.21 -11.65
N VAL A 308 9.10 0.58 -11.90
CA VAL A 308 7.95 1.27 -12.56
C VAL A 308 7.29 2.35 -11.66
N PRO A 309 6.99 2.09 -10.37
CA PRO A 309 6.49 3.13 -9.46
C PRO A 309 7.52 4.26 -9.27
N PHE A 310 8.82 3.93 -9.27
CA PHE A 310 9.90 4.90 -9.12
C PHE A 310 9.99 5.87 -10.31
N ILE A 311 9.82 5.38 -11.55
CA ILE A 311 9.81 6.20 -12.77
C ILE A 311 8.56 7.09 -12.82
N ILE A 312 7.38 6.55 -12.49
CA ILE A 312 6.12 7.30 -12.48
C ILE A 312 6.16 8.42 -11.43
N TYR A 313 6.70 8.15 -10.24
CA TYR A 313 6.89 9.16 -9.19
C TYR A 313 7.79 10.32 -9.67
N HIS A 314 8.92 10.01 -10.31
CA HIS A 314 9.84 11.03 -10.81
C HIS A 314 9.27 11.82 -12.00
N LEU A 315 8.48 11.19 -12.88
CA LEU A 315 7.80 11.89 -13.99
C LEU A 315 6.67 12.79 -13.50
N LYS A 316 5.80 12.30 -12.60
CA LYS A 316 4.67 13.08 -12.08
C LYS A 316 5.14 14.29 -11.27
N ARG A 317 6.21 14.14 -10.49
CA ARG A 317 6.83 15.26 -9.73
C ARG A 317 7.33 16.38 -10.64
N LYS A 318 7.76 16.09 -11.87
CA LYS A 318 8.43 17.06 -12.76
C LYS A 318 7.48 17.84 -13.67
N TYR A 319 6.27 17.35 -13.98
CA TYR A 319 5.50 17.87 -15.12
C TYR A 319 4.02 18.27 -14.87
N LEU A 320 3.41 17.95 -13.72
CA LEU A 320 1.94 17.84 -13.65
C LEU A 320 1.16 18.91 -12.85
N CYS A 321 1.78 19.96 -12.29
CA CYS A 321 1.03 20.99 -11.55
C CYS A 321 1.32 22.39 -12.09
N LYS A 322 0.36 23.02 -12.79
CA LYS A 322 0.50 24.41 -13.26
C LYS A 322 -0.72 25.31 -13.00
N THR A 323 -1.85 24.79 -12.49
CA THR A 323 -3.09 25.58 -12.28
C THR A 323 -3.50 25.70 -10.80
N GLU A 324 -4.14 26.80 -10.36
CA GLU A 324 -4.57 26.98 -8.94
C GLU A 324 -5.66 25.99 -8.47
N ALA A 325 -6.53 25.53 -9.36
CA ALA A 325 -7.50 24.47 -9.05
C ALA A 325 -6.82 23.11 -8.86
N GLU A 326 -5.81 22.81 -9.69
CA GLU A 326 -4.94 21.63 -9.51
C GLU A 326 -4.09 21.76 -8.24
N ARG A 327 -3.74 22.99 -7.82
CA ARG A 327 -3.10 23.24 -6.52
C ARG A 327 -4.06 22.89 -5.37
N LYS A 328 -5.33 23.29 -5.43
CA LYS A 328 -6.32 22.93 -4.39
C LYS A 328 -6.66 21.43 -4.38
N GLU A 329 -6.77 20.79 -5.54
CA GLU A 329 -6.92 19.33 -5.65
C GLU A 329 -5.65 18.58 -5.18
N ALA A 330 -4.45 19.10 -5.45
CA ALA A 330 -3.19 18.53 -4.96
C ALA A 330 -2.94 18.77 -3.47
N TRP A 331 -3.55 19.82 -2.90
CA TRP A 331 -3.56 20.09 -1.46
C TRP A 331 -4.68 19.36 -0.73
N ALA A 332 -5.62 18.72 -1.44
CA ALA A 332 -6.53 17.78 -0.80
C ALA A 332 -5.66 16.67 -0.20
N PRO A 333 -5.72 16.42 1.12
CA PRO A 333 -4.96 15.34 1.70
C PRO A 333 -5.33 14.05 0.96
N GLY A 334 -4.32 13.33 0.49
CA GLY A 334 -4.51 12.02 -0.11
C GLY A 334 -5.14 11.04 0.89
N ASP A 335 -5.39 9.81 0.45
CA ASP A 335 -5.81 8.76 1.37
C ASP A 335 -4.80 8.57 2.52
N LEU A 336 -5.20 7.86 3.58
CA LEU A 336 -4.32 7.57 4.73
C LEU A 336 -3.10 6.70 4.35
N GLY A 337 -2.88 6.39 3.07
CA GLY A 337 -1.71 5.66 2.59
C GLY A 337 -1.61 4.25 3.16
N LEU A 338 -2.73 3.60 3.47
CA LEU A 338 -2.75 2.28 4.11
C LEU A 338 -1.95 1.24 3.31
N ALA A 339 -1.95 1.34 1.99
CA ALA A 339 -1.25 0.44 1.09
C ALA A 339 0.29 0.44 1.27
N THR A 340 0.89 1.57 1.67
CA THR A 340 2.34 1.67 1.89
C THR A 340 2.70 1.63 3.36
N ARG A 341 1.84 2.19 4.21
CA ARG A 341 2.06 2.31 5.66
C ARG A 341 1.92 0.98 6.38
N VAL A 342 0.84 0.22 6.16
CA VAL A 342 0.58 -1.04 6.87
C VAL A 342 1.70 -2.08 6.64
N PRO A 343 2.19 -2.32 5.40
CA PRO A 343 3.31 -3.23 5.20
C PRO A 343 4.61 -2.75 5.87
N GLY A 344 4.86 -1.43 5.90
CA GLY A 344 6.01 -0.85 6.58
C GLY A 344 5.95 -1.05 8.09
N ASP A 345 4.80 -0.76 8.70
CA ASP A 345 4.57 -0.96 10.14
C ASP A 345 4.66 -2.44 10.51
N LEU A 346 4.09 -3.33 9.69
CA LEU A 346 4.15 -4.79 9.90
C LEU A 346 5.58 -5.32 9.84
N LEU A 347 6.43 -4.79 8.96
CA LEU A 347 7.85 -5.12 8.92
C LEU A 347 8.55 -4.72 10.23
N VAL A 348 8.29 -3.51 10.74
CA VAL A 348 8.85 -3.06 12.02
C VAL A 348 8.36 -3.93 13.17
N VAL A 349 7.06 -4.27 13.23
CA VAL A 349 6.52 -5.22 14.22
C VAL A 349 7.24 -6.56 14.14
N THR A 350 7.45 -7.09 12.93
CA THR A 350 8.13 -8.38 12.73
C THR A 350 9.57 -8.34 13.22
N ILE A 351 10.33 -7.29 12.88
CA ILE A 351 11.71 -7.10 13.35
C ILE A 351 11.75 -6.98 14.87
N VAL A 352 10.90 -6.14 15.47
CA VAL A 352 10.87 -5.96 16.92
C VAL A 352 10.52 -7.26 17.64
N LEU A 353 9.52 -8.02 17.17
CA LEU A 353 9.15 -9.30 17.77
C LEU A 353 10.28 -10.34 17.65
N CYS A 354 10.87 -10.52 16.46
CA CYS A 354 11.94 -11.49 16.23
C CYS A 354 13.20 -11.19 17.05
N TYR A 355 13.59 -9.91 17.15
CA TYR A 355 14.82 -9.50 17.84
C TYR A 355 14.61 -9.15 19.32
N SER A 356 13.36 -9.03 19.80
CA SER A 356 13.05 -8.67 21.21
C SER A 356 13.74 -9.58 22.23
N VAL A 357 13.83 -10.88 21.92
CA VAL A 357 14.46 -11.87 22.81
C VAL A 357 15.97 -11.94 22.59
N ILE A 358 16.44 -11.84 21.34
CA ILE A 358 17.86 -11.99 21.00
C ILE A 358 18.68 -10.76 21.44
N ALA A 359 18.13 -9.58 21.20
CA ALA A 359 18.73 -8.27 21.48
C ALA A 359 17.65 -7.33 22.03
N PRO A 360 17.36 -7.37 23.35
CA PRO A 360 16.27 -6.60 23.97
C PRO A 360 16.36 -5.08 23.80
N ILE A 361 17.54 -4.57 23.44
CA ILE A 361 17.79 -3.16 23.13
C ILE A 361 16.87 -2.62 22.02
N ILE A 362 16.35 -3.48 21.14
CA ILE A 362 15.44 -3.05 20.06
C ILE A 362 14.05 -2.61 20.56
N ILE A 363 13.62 -3.10 21.73
CA ILE A 363 12.28 -2.84 22.30
C ILE A 363 12.02 -1.34 22.52
N PRO A 364 12.90 -0.56 23.21
CA PRO A 364 12.66 0.87 23.40
C PRO A 364 12.62 1.66 22.08
N PHE A 365 13.43 1.29 21.09
CA PHE A 365 13.36 1.92 19.76
C PHE A 365 12.05 1.60 19.04
N GLY A 366 11.60 0.35 19.10
CA GLY A 366 10.29 -0.05 18.58
C GLY A 366 9.13 0.68 19.27
N ALA A 367 9.17 0.80 20.59
CA ALA A 367 8.17 1.52 21.36
C ALA A 367 8.13 3.02 21.00
N LEU A 368 9.29 3.66 20.85
CA LEU A 368 9.39 5.05 20.42
C LEU A 368 8.82 5.25 19.01
N TYR A 369 9.11 4.32 18.09
CA TYR A 369 8.57 4.34 16.72
C TYR A 369 7.03 4.34 16.73
N PHE A 370 6.40 3.39 17.41
CA PHE A 370 4.95 3.30 17.46
C PHE A 370 4.30 4.45 18.26
N ALA A 371 4.96 4.96 19.30
CA ALA A 371 4.45 6.11 20.06
C ALA A 371 4.41 7.39 19.22
N LEU A 372 5.49 7.68 18.51
CA LEU A 372 5.55 8.82 17.58
C LEU A 372 4.57 8.62 16.41
N GLY A 373 4.52 7.42 15.84
CA GLY A 373 3.58 7.06 14.78
C GLY A 373 2.13 7.29 15.20
N TRP A 374 1.74 6.82 16.39
CA TRP A 374 0.41 7.04 16.94
C TRP A 374 0.07 8.52 17.12
N LEU A 375 0.99 9.34 17.64
CA LEU A 375 0.76 10.77 17.82
C LEU A 375 0.53 11.48 16.48
N VAL A 376 1.37 11.19 15.48
CA VAL A 376 1.25 11.75 14.14
C VAL A 376 -0.07 11.33 13.49
N LEU A 377 -0.42 10.04 13.56
CA LEU A 377 -1.65 9.51 12.97
C LEU A 377 -2.89 10.08 13.62
N ARG A 378 -2.89 10.21 14.96
CA ARG A 378 -4.00 10.80 15.69
C ARG A 378 -4.24 12.25 15.26
N ASN A 379 -3.17 13.02 15.06
CA ASN A 379 -3.26 14.39 14.58
C ASN A 379 -3.70 14.50 13.10
N GLN A 380 -3.29 13.54 12.26
CA GLN A 380 -3.74 13.48 10.86
C GLN A 380 -5.21 13.04 10.72
N ALA A 381 -5.69 12.16 11.61
CA ALA A 381 -7.03 11.62 11.57
C ALA A 381 -8.09 12.52 12.21
N SER A 382 -7.70 13.45 13.09
CA SER A 382 -8.64 14.43 13.65
C SER A 382 -9.06 15.42 12.56
N PRO A 383 -10.37 15.70 12.40
CA PRO A 383 -10.82 16.74 11.48
C PRO A 383 -10.18 18.08 11.90
N PRO A 384 -9.78 18.94 10.93
CA PRO A 384 -9.24 20.25 11.28
C PRO A 384 -10.27 20.99 12.12
N THR A 385 -9.90 21.34 13.35
CA THR A 385 -10.69 22.24 14.18
C THR A 385 -10.78 23.54 13.41
N ILE A 386 -11.93 23.82 12.77
CA ILE A 386 -12.17 25.08 12.08
C ILE A 386 -12.24 26.14 13.19
N SER A 387 -11.10 26.69 13.57
CA SER A 387 -11.04 27.95 14.28
C SER A 387 -11.49 29.00 13.26
N ASN A 388 -12.75 29.39 13.35
CA ASN A 388 -13.25 30.59 12.67
C ASN A 388 -12.35 31.76 13.08
N PHE A 389 -11.56 32.26 12.15
CA PHE A 389 -10.86 33.54 12.23
C PHE A 389 -11.21 34.36 11.00
#